data_AF-A0A523GAE3-F1
#
_entry.id   AF-A0A523GAE3-F1
#
_cell.length_a   1.000
_cell.length_b   1.000
_cell.length_c   1.000
_cell.angle_alpha   90.00
_cell.angle_beta   90.00
_cell.angle_gamma   90.00
#
_symmetry.space_group_name_H-M   'P 1'
#
loop_
_entity.id
_entity.type
_entity.pdbx_description
1 polymer ?
#
loop_
_entity_poly.entity_id
_entity_poly.type
_entity_poly.pdbx_seq_one_letter_code
_entity_poly.pdbx_strand_id
1 'polypeptide(L)'
;MIQRVQSLFLLGVVICLAATLFLPIWEKRDINTDSGATLEVFFTEVHSIDQSVTREYFPTAILGILTIIGIVVAIAEIFTYHNRLSQMKLGALNSLIMAGFLGLSVYFTFRMENMVSTPGEGTYEFGMYLPALALICNLLANRFIRKDDNLVRSVDRIR
;
A
#
# COMPACT_ATOMS: atom_id res chain seq x y z
N MET A 1 17.11 18.71 8.02
CA MET A 1 17.48 17.76 6.94
C MET A 1 16.27 17.20 6.15
N ILE A 2 15.05 17.73 6.35
CA ILE A 2 13.87 17.52 5.49
C ILE A 2 14.09 17.95 4.02
N GLN A 3 15.16 18.70 3.76
CA GLN A 3 15.56 19.26 2.45
C GLN A 3 16.30 18.28 1.52
N ARG A 4 16.24 16.96 1.77
CA ARG A 4 16.80 15.98 0.83
C ARG A 4 15.69 15.34 0.03
N VAL A 5 15.96 15.09 -1.25
CA VAL A 5 14.99 14.52 -2.19
C VAL A 5 14.45 13.15 -1.70
N GLN A 6 15.25 12.38 -0.95
CA GLN A 6 14.82 11.10 -0.36
C GLN A 6 13.64 11.22 0.62
N SER A 7 13.61 12.26 1.47
CA SER A 7 12.53 12.43 2.45
C SER A 7 11.21 12.84 1.80
N LEU A 8 11.27 13.50 0.64
CA LEU A 8 10.07 13.80 -0.15
C LEU A 8 9.43 12.52 -0.70
N PHE A 9 10.24 11.59 -1.21
CA PHE A 9 9.74 10.30 -1.67
C PHE A 9 9.15 9.46 -0.54
N LEU A 10 9.82 9.39 0.62
CA LEU A 10 9.29 8.69 1.80
C LEU A 10 7.99 9.31 2.33
N LEU A 11 7.89 10.65 2.31
CA LEU A 11 6.64 11.32 2.64
C LEU A 11 5.53 10.99 1.63
N GLY A 12 5.86 10.86 0.35
CA GLY A 12 4.96 10.35 -0.68
C GLY A 12 4.45 8.94 -0.39
N VAL A 13 5.33 8.04 0.09
CA VAL A 13 4.94 6.68 0.54
C VAL A 13 3.90 6.77 1.66
N VAL A 14 4.17 7.58 2.70
CA VAL A 14 3.25 7.76 3.83
C VAL A 14 1.89 8.28 3.36
N ILE A 15 1.87 9.29 2.49
CA ILE A 15 0.61 9.85 1.97
C ILE A 15 -0.16 8.82 1.16
N CYS A 16 0.50 8.09 0.25
CA CYS A 16 -0.16 7.08 -0.57
C CYS A 16 -0.76 5.96 0.27
N LEU A 17 0.00 5.43 1.24
CA LEU A 17 -0.49 4.39 2.14
C LEU A 17 -1.59 4.90 3.07
N ALA A 18 -1.48 6.12 3.59
CA ALA A 18 -2.52 6.73 4.42
C ALA A 18 -3.83 6.93 3.62
N ALA A 19 -3.74 7.41 2.37
CA ALA A 19 -4.89 7.55 1.49
C ALA A 19 -5.54 6.19 1.18
N THR A 20 -4.73 5.13 1.02
CA THR A 20 -5.22 3.77 0.80
C THR A 20 -6.18 3.32 1.90
N LEU A 21 -5.95 3.70 3.16
CA LEU A 21 -6.80 3.31 4.31
C LEU A 21 -8.26 3.76 4.20
N PHE A 22 -8.55 4.77 3.38
CA PHE A 22 -9.86 5.40 3.27
C PHE A 22 -10.50 5.20 1.90
N LEU A 23 -9.86 4.45 0.99
CA LEU A 23 -10.31 4.27 -0.38
C LEU A 23 -10.62 2.80 -0.66
N PRO A 24 -11.71 2.51 -1.41
CA PRO A 24 -11.98 1.15 -1.86
C PRO A 24 -10.85 0.68 -2.77
N ILE A 25 -10.54 -0.61 -2.66
CA ILE A 25 -9.53 -1.30 -3.48
C ILE A 25 -10.19 -1.88 -4.73
N TRP A 26 -11.41 -2.40 -4.57
CA TRP A 26 -12.16 -3.03 -5.63
C TRP A 26 -13.67 -2.94 -5.34
N GLU A 27 -14.48 -2.78 -6.38
CA GLU A 27 -15.94 -2.77 -6.29
C GLU A 27 -16.54 -3.60 -7.41
N LYS A 28 -17.64 -4.29 -7.11
CA LYS A 28 -18.49 -4.93 -8.10
C LYS A 28 -19.93 -4.62 -7.75
N ARG A 29 -20.70 -4.09 -8.71
CA ARG A 29 -22.07 -3.65 -8.47
C ARG A 29 -22.98 -3.95 -9.66
N ASP A 30 -24.16 -4.52 -9.40
CA ASP A 30 -25.24 -4.63 -10.37
C ASP A 30 -26.03 -3.34 -10.42
N ILE A 31 -26.14 -2.76 -11.61
CA ILE A 31 -26.87 -1.52 -11.87
C ILE A 31 -28.38 -1.70 -11.64
N ASN A 32 -28.92 -2.91 -11.82
CA ASN A 32 -30.36 -3.17 -11.77
C ASN A 32 -30.84 -3.53 -10.37
N THR A 33 -29.99 -4.21 -9.59
CA THR A 33 -30.37 -4.84 -8.32
C THR A 33 -29.69 -4.17 -7.12
N ASP A 34 -28.76 -3.24 -7.35
CA ASP A 34 -27.88 -2.61 -6.33
C ASP A 34 -27.18 -3.64 -5.41
N SER A 35 -27.04 -4.87 -5.91
CA SER A 35 -26.33 -5.95 -5.24
C SER A 35 -24.88 -5.98 -5.72
N GLY A 36 -23.95 -6.41 -4.88
CA GLY A 36 -22.54 -6.27 -5.18
C GLY A 36 -21.64 -6.53 -4.00
N ALA A 37 -20.36 -6.25 -4.18
CA ALA A 37 -19.39 -6.26 -3.09
C ALA A 37 -18.36 -5.15 -3.26
N THR A 38 -17.95 -4.57 -2.15
CA THR A 38 -16.85 -3.62 -2.07
C THR A 38 -15.76 -4.20 -1.18
N LEU A 39 -14.52 -4.10 -1.65
CA LEU A 39 -13.33 -4.52 -0.94
C LEU A 39 -12.59 -3.28 -0.45
N GLU A 40 -12.58 -3.09 0.86
CA GLU A 40 -11.76 -2.09 1.53
C GLU A 40 -10.61 -2.77 2.27
N VAL A 41 -9.70 -1.96 2.82
CA VAL A 41 -8.48 -2.45 3.45
C VAL A 41 -8.74 -3.19 4.77
N PHE A 42 -9.80 -2.81 5.50
CA PHE A 42 -10.13 -3.41 6.80
C PHE A 42 -11.28 -4.40 6.75
N PHE A 43 -12.15 -4.28 5.75
CA PHE A 43 -13.35 -5.10 5.64
C PHE A 43 -13.76 -5.27 4.19
N THR A 44 -14.60 -6.26 3.98
CA THR A 44 -15.33 -6.47 2.74
C THR A 44 -16.81 -6.31 3.04
N GLU A 45 -17.51 -5.53 2.24
CA GLU A 45 -18.94 -5.34 2.35
C GLU A 45 -19.63 -6.02 1.17
N VAL A 46 -20.68 -6.80 1.45
CA VAL A 46 -21.49 -7.48 0.44
C VAL A 46 -22.92 -6.95 0.53
N HIS A 47 -23.39 -6.36 -0.56
CA HIS A 47 -24.74 -5.89 -0.75
C HIS A 47 -25.57 -6.99 -1.41
N SER A 48 -26.55 -7.53 -0.70
CA SER A 48 -27.44 -8.57 -1.23
C SER A 48 -28.67 -7.95 -1.90
N ILE A 49 -29.35 -8.76 -2.72
CA ILE A 49 -30.59 -8.37 -3.43
C ILE A 49 -31.67 -7.88 -2.44
N ASP A 50 -31.72 -8.47 -1.25
CA ASP A 50 -32.70 -8.13 -0.21
C ASP A 50 -32.33 -6.86 0.59
N GLN A 51 -31.42 -6.02 0.06
CA GLN A 51 -30.86 -4.82 0.69
C GLN A 51 -30.14 -5.09 2.03
N SER A 52 -29.87 -6.35 2.35
CA SER A 52 -29.03 -6.70 3.50
C SER A 52 -27.56 -6.43 3.19
N VAL A 53 -26.91 -5.76 4.12
CA VAL A 53 -25.48 -5.45 4.07
C VAL A 53 -24.75 -6.34 5.06
N THR A 54 -23.83 -7.17 4.56
CA THR A 54 -22.95 -8.00 5.39
C THR A 54 -21.53 -7.47 5.31
N ARG A 55 -20.91 -7.18 6.46
CA ARG A 55 -19.50 -6.77 6.55
C ARG A 55 -18.66 -7.86 7.19
N GLU A 56 -17.65 -8.32 6.47
CA GLU A 56 -16.66 -9.26 6.96
C GLU A 56 -15.31 -8.57 7.15
N TYR A 57 -14.75 -8.66 8.36
CA TYR A 57 -13.45 -8.08 8.68
C TYR A 57 -12.32 -9.11 8.49
N PHE A 58 -12.54 -10.36 8.87
CA PHE A 58 -11.55 -11.42 8.69
C PHE A 58 -11.93 -12.29 7.50
N PRO A 59 -10.99 -12.61 6.60
CA PRO A 59 -9.54 -12.38 6.67
C PRO A 59 -9.03 -11.03 6.12
N THR A 60 -9.89 -10.19 5.53
CA THR A 60 -9.50 -8.99 4.77
C THR A 60 -8.69 -7.95 5.55
N ALA A 61 -8.92 -7.82 6.87
CA ALA A 61 -8.26 -6.89 7.77
C ALA A 61 -6.71 -7.00 7.76
N ILE A 62 -6.16 -8.12 7.29
CA ILE A 62 -4.72 -8.28 7.09
C ILE A 62 -4.13 -7.23 6.12
N LEU A 63 -4.90 -6.78 5.12
CA LEU A 63 -4.49 -5.71 4.21
C LEU A 63 -4.31 -4.41 4.98
N GLY A 64 -5.27 -4.05 5.84
CA GLY A 64 -5.21 -2.84 6.67
C GLY A 64 -4.05 -2.89 7.66
N ILE A 65 -3.80 -4.05 8.26
CA ILE A 65 -2.64 -4.28 9.13
C ILE A 65 -1.33 -4.06 8.36
N LEU A 66 -1.18 -4.64 7.16
CA LEU A 66 0.00 -4.44 6.32
C LEU A 66 0.20 -2.97 5.95
N THR A 67 -0.88 -2.26 5.59
CA THR A 67 -0.82 -0.84 5.27
C THR A 67 -0.37 -0.01 6.47
N ILE A 68 -0.91 -0.26 7.67
CA ILE A 68 -0.47 0.43 8.90
C ILE A 68 1.00 0.14 9.19
N ILE A 69 1.43 -1.11 9.10
CA ILE A 69 2.84 -1.48 9.30
C ILE A 69 3.72 -0.75 8.28
N GLY A 70 3.33 -0.70 7.00
CA GLY A 70 4.05 0.04 5.96
C GLY A 70 4.19 1.54 6.26
N ILE A 71 3.13 2.18 6.75
CA ILE A 71 3.17 3.59 7.20
C ILE A 71 4.17 3.76 8.34
N VAL A 72 4.12 2.91 9.36
CA VAL A 72 5.02 2.98 10.51
C VAL A 72 6.48 2.80 10.07
N VAL A 73 6.75 1.85 9.18
CA VAL A 73 8.10 1.61 8.65
C VAL A 73 8.58 2.82 7.83
N ALA A 74 7.74 3.38 6.95
CA ALA A 74 8.08 4.57 6.17
C ALA A 74 8.40 5.78 7.06
N ILE A 75 7.65 5.97 8.15
CA ILE A 75 7.91 7.02 9.14
C ILE A 75 9.24 6.74 9.87
N ALA A 76 9.48 5.50 10.29
CA ALA A 76 10.74 5.11 10.92
C ALA A 76 11.95 5.34 10.00
N GLU A 77 11.81 5.13 8.69
CA GLU A 77 12.85 5.44 7.70
C GLU A 77 13.20 6.93 7.64
N ILE A 78 12.22 7.81 7.81
CA ILE A 78 12.44 9.27 7.83
C ILE A 78 13.31 9.66 9.04
N PHE A 79 13.04 9.07 10.21
CA PHE A 79 13.78 9.37 11.45
C PHE A 79 15.14 8.67 11.56
N THR A 80 15.33 7.55 10.86
CA THR A 80 16.60 6.78 10.87
C THR A 80 17.66 7.39 9.94
N TYR A 81 17.61 8.69 9.66
CA TYR A 81 18.52 9.39 8.75
C TYR A 81 19.99 9.45 9.23
N HIS A 82 20.28 9.02 10.45
CA HIS A 82 21.66 8.95 10.93
C HIS A 82 22.39 7.70 10.42
N ASN A 83 21.66 6.63 10.12
CA ASN A 83 22.23 5.35 9.72
C ASN A 83 21.69 4.92 8.35
N ARG A 84 22.45 5.25 7.29
CA ARG A 84 22.09 4.96 5.88
C ARG A 84 21.84 3.47 5.65
N LEU A 85 22.61 2.60 6.29
CA LEU A 85 22.45 1.15 6.16
C LEU A 85 21.11 0.69 6.74
N SER A 86 20.75 1.15 7.94
CA SER A 86 19.45 0.84 8.55
C SER A 86 18.30 1.42 7.73
N GLN A 87 18.45 2.63 7.20
CA GLN A 87 17.45 3.27 6.33
C GLN A 87 17.17 2.43 5.09
N MET A 88 18.20 1.91 4.42
CA MET A 88 18.05 1.02 3.26
C MET A 88 17.42 -0.34 3.62
N LYS A 89 17.73 -0.91 4.79
CA LYS A 89 17.12 -2.17 5.26
C LYS A 89 15.63 -2.00 5.52
N LEU A 90 15.24 -0.91 6.17
CA LEU A 90 13.83 -0.57 6.39
C LEU A 90 13.12 -0.33 5.06
N GLY A 91 13.75 0.37 4.11
CA GLY A 91 13.19 0.56 2.77
C GLY A 91 12.98 -0.75 2.01
N ALA A 92 13.89 -1.72 2.15
CA ALA A 92 13.69 -3.05 1.58
C ALA A 92 12.54 -3.80 2.25
N LEU A 93 12.42 -3.73 3.58
CA LEU A 93 11.30 -4.29 4.34
C LEU A 93 9.97 -3.67 3.90
N ASN A 94 9.91 -2.34 3.75
CA ASN A 94 8.71 -1.63 3.33
C ASN A 94 8.30 -2.03 1.90
N SER A 95 9.27 -2.25 1.02
CA SER A 95 9.02 -2.78 -0.33
C SER A 95 8.38 -4.16 -0.29
N LEU A 96 8.84 -5.04 0.60
CA LEU A 96 8.27 -6.38 0.80
C LEU A 96 6.82 -6.30 1.32
N ILE A 97 6.55 -5.40 2.27
CA ILE A 97 5.20 -5.17 2.82
C ILE A 97 4.24 -4.73 1.71
N MET A 98 4.62 -3.75 0.91
CA MET A 98 3.78 -3.26 -0.20
C MET A 98 3.60 -4.31 -1.30
N ALA A 99 4.64 -5.11 -1.61
CA ALA A 99 4.50 -6.23 -2.54
C ALA A 99 3.53 -7.30 -2.01
N GLY A 100 3.63 -7.62 -0.71
CA GLY A 100 2.71 -8.53 -0.03
C GLY A 100 1.27 -8.02 -0.02
N PHE A 101 1.08 -6.72 0.22
CA PHE A 101 -0.22 -6.05 0.10
C PHE A 101 -0.81 -6.24 -1.30
N LEU A 102 -0.04 -5.92 -2.35
CA LEU A 102 -0.52 -6.05 -3.73
C LEU A 102 -0.88 -7.50 -4.06
N GLY A 103 -0.04 -8.47 -3.69
CA GLY A 103 -0.34 -9.89 -3.90
C GLY A 103 -1.62 -10.35 -3.19
N LEU A 104 -1.79 -9.96 -1.91
CA LEU A 104 -2.98 -10.32 -1.13
C LEU A 104 -4.24 -9.60 -1.63
N SER A 105 -4.14 -8.35 -2.06
CA SER A 105 -5.29 -7.60 -2.59
C SER A 105 -5.83 -8.23 -3.88
N VAL A 106 -4.95 -8.68 -4.77
CA VAL A 106 -5.33 -9.46 -5.96
C VAL A 106 -5.97 -10.79 -5.57
N TYR A 107 -5.38 -11.50 -4.60
CA TYR A 107 -5.96 -12.75 -4.09
C TYR A 107 -7.38 -12.57 -3.54
N PHE A 108 -7.61 -11.55 -2.71
CA PHE A 108 -8.94 -11.26 -2.17
C PHE A 108 -9.92 -10.82 -3.25
N THR A 109 -9.46 -10.03 -4.23
CA THR A 109 -10.28 -9.65 -5.39
C THR A 109 -10.75 -10.88 -6.16
N PHE A 110 -9.85 -11.81 -6.50
CA PHE A 110 -10.23 -13.06 -7.16
C PHE A 110 -11.18 -13.91 -6.31
N ARG A 111 -10.96 -13.97 -4.99
CA ARG A 111 -11.87 -14.69 -4.09
C ARG A 111 -13.28 -14.08 -4.15
N MET A 112 -13.39 -12.77 -4.09
CA MET A 112 -14.67 -12.05 -4.12
C MET A 112 -15.39 -12.18 -5.45
N GLU A 113 -14.65 -12.07 -6.57
CA GLU A 113 -15.19 -12.26 -7.91
C GLU A 113 -15.85 -13.64 -8.07
N ASN A 114 -15.27 -14.67 -7.45
CA ASN A 114 -15.82 -16.04 -7.49
C ASN A 114 -16.97 -16.28 -6.49
N MET A 115 -17.02 -15.55 -5.37
CA MET A 115 -18.05 -15.71 -4.35
C MET A 115 -19.33 -14.96 -4.69
N VAL A 116 -19.22 -13.81 -5.36
CA VAL A 116 -20.35 -12.93 -5.66
C VAL A 116 -20.85 -13.21 -7.08
N SER A 117 -21.97 -13.94 -7.17
CA SER A 117 -22.63 -14.32 -8.44
C SER A 117 -23.43 -13.18 -9.09
N THR A 118 -22.93 -11.95 -8.96
CA THR A 118 -23.56 -10.76 -9.53
C THR A 118 -23.10 -10.57 -10.97
N PRO A 119 -24.00 -10.19 -11.91
CA PRO A 119 -23.62 -9.89 -13.30
C PRO A 119 -22.59 -8.76 -13.39
N GLY A 120 -21.65 -8.88 -14.32
CA GLY A 120 -20.56 -7.91 -14.53
C GLY A 120 -19.23 -8.35 -13.94
N GLU A 121 -18.15 -7.69 -14.36
CA GLU A 121 -16.81 -7.86 -13.79
C GLU A 121 -16.56 -6.76 -12.77
N GLY A 122 -15.94 -7.07 -11.64
CA GLY A 122 -15.57 -6.03 -10.69
C GLY A 122 -14.41 -5.16 -11.18
N THR A 123 -14.41 -3.90 -10.77
CA THR A 123 -13.42 -2.89 -11.15
C THR A 123 -12.43 -2.64 -10.02
N TYR A 124 -11.15 -2.49 -10.38
CA TYR A 124 -10.14 -2.01 -9.43
C TYR A 124 -10.30 -0.51 -9.25
N GLU A 125 -10.33 -0.10 -7.98
CA GLU A 125 -10.53 1.29 -7.58
C GLU A 125 -9.20 1.96 -7.22
N PHE A 126 -9.25 3.28 -6.96
CA PHE A 126 -8.05 4.07 -6.66
C PHE A 126 -7.21 3.52 -5.49
N GLY A 127 -7.83 2.88 -4.49
CA GLY A 127 -7.13 2.26 -3.37
C GLY A 127 -6.15 1.16 -3.78
N MET A 128 -6.37 0.50 -4.92
CA MET A 128 -5.46 -0.52 -5.45
C MET A 128 -4.16 0.07 -6.00
N TYR A 129 -4.24 1.23 -6.63
CA TYR A 129 -3.09 1.84 -7.33
C TYR A 129 -2.16 2.61 -6.39
N LEU A 130 -2.66 3.09 -5.26
CA LEU A 130 -1.88 3.88 -4.30
C LEU A 130 -0.71 3.11 -3.67
N PRO A 131 -0.86 1.84 -3.22
CA PRO A 131 0.26 1.04 -2.73
C PRO A 131 1.29 0.71 -3.81
N ALA A 132 0.88 0.59 -5.07
CA ALA A 132 1.82 0.44 -6.19
C ALA A 132 2.62 1.71 -6.43
N LEU A 133 1.98 2.89 -6.36
CA LEU A 133 2.66 4.17 -6.41
C LEU A 133 3.62 4.36 -5.22
N ALA A 134 3.18 3.98 -4.01
CA ALA A 134 3.99 3.99 -2.80
C ALA A 134 5.24 3.11 -2.97
N LEU A 135 5.11 1.93 -3.57
CA LEU A 135 6.24 1.04 -3.85
C LEU A 135 7.26 1.70 -4.77
N ILE A 136 6.82 2.37 -5.84
CA ILE A 136 7.70 3.11 -6.75
C ILE A 136 8.42 4.24 -6.00
N CYS A 137 7.68 5.04 -5.22
CA CYS A 137 8.26 6.10 -4.40
C CYS A 137 9.33 5.57 -3.43
N ASN A 138 9.06 4.43 -2.79
CA ASN A 138 10.00 3.79 -1.86
C ASN A 138 11.27 3.28 -2.54
N LEU A 139 11.15 2.70 -3.74
CA LEU A 139 12.30 2.29 -4.55
C LEU A 139 13.16 3.50 -4.96
N LEU A 140 12.51 4.62 -5.34
CA LEU A 140 13.20 5.87 -5.63
C LEU A 140 13.91 6.42 -4.39
N ALA A 141 13.25 6.44 -3.23
CA ALA A 141 13.84 6.85 -1.96
C ALA A 141 15.12 6.05 -1.67
N ASN A 142 15.05 4.72 -1.75
CA ASN A 142 16.19 3.83 -1.55
C ASN A 142 17.34 4.09 -2.55
N ARG A 143 17.01 4.37 -3.80
CA ARG A 143 18.01 4.74 -4.82
C ARG A 143 18.74 6.04 -4.46
N PHE A 144 18.01 7.06 -4.00
CA PHE A 144 18.61 8.33 -3.59
C PHE A 144 19.45 8.18 -2.31
N ILE A 145 18.99 7.39 -1.33
CA ILE A 145 19.74 7.08 -0.10
C ILE A 145 21.08 6.42 -0.44
N ARG A 146 21.07 5.41 -1.33
CA ARG A 146 22.30 4.71 -1.75
C ARG A 146 23.26 5.62 -2.50
N LYS A 147 22.74 6.51 -3.36
CA LYS A 147 23.56 7.50 -4.08
C LYS A 147 24.23 8.48 -3.11
N ASP A 148 23.49 8.96 -2.12
CA ASP A 148 23.98 9.87 -1.09
C ASP A 148 25.08 9.21 -0.23
N ASP A 149 24.87 7.96 0.21
CA ASP A 149 25.88 7.21 0.98
C ASP A 149 27.18 6.97 0.19
N ASN A 150 27.06 6.62 -1.10
CA ASN A 150 28.22 6.45 -1.97
C ASN A 150 29.00 7.74 -2.18
N LEU A 151 28.31 8.89 -2.30
CA LEU A 151 28.95 10.19 -2.46
C LEU A 151 29.79 10.54 -1.23
N VAL A 152 29.23 10.38 -0.03
CA VAL A 152 29.94 10.63 1.24
C VAL A 152 31.18 9.75 1.35
N ARG A 153 31.05 8.44 1.10
CA ARG A 153 32.18 7.50 1.14
C ARG A 153 33.26 7.78 0.10
N SER A 154 32.91 8.36 -1.05
CA SER A 154 33.89 8.69 -2.08
C SER A 154 34.79 9.86 -1.68
N VAL A 155 34.26 10.83 -0.93
CA VAL A 155 35.01 11.98 -0.43
C VAL A 155 35.97 11.56 0.68
N ASP A 156 35.55 10.66 1.56
CA ASP A 156 36.40 10.16 2.66
C ASP A 156 37.59 9.33 2.17
N ARG A 157 37.54 8.76 0.96
CA ARG A 157 38.66 7.99 0.38
C ARG A 157 39.79 8.85 -0.21
N ILE A 158 39.52 10.13 -0.45
CA ILE A 158 40.49 11.08 -1.07
C ILE A 158 41.29 11.84 0.01
N ARG A 159 40.80 11.86 1.25
CA ARG A 159 41.49 12.41 2.41
C ARG A 159 42.41 11.37 3.04
#